data_AF-A0A5K0ZS59-F1
#
_entry.id   AF-A0A5K0ZS59-F1
#
_cell.length_a   1.000
_cell.length_b   1.000
_cell.length_c   1.000
_cell.angle_alpha   90.00
_cell.angle_beta   90.00
_cell.angle_gamma   90.00
#
_symmetry.space_group_name_H-M   'P 1'
#
loop_
_entity.id
_entity.type
_entity.pdbx_description
1 polymer ?
#
loop_
_entity_poly.entity_id
_entity_poly.type
_entity_poly.pdbx_seq_one_letter_code
_entity_poly.pdbx_strand_id
1 'polypeptide(L)'
;DCTSTTIQTISTVLRCLGQTPRLPPLDWGAIARRCMQFPICKNQPCEQDVDGTTLKEECLHFLFVHAEHDNSLLCLLNEIADLARFQLLQLPLQCILLAHLMDMIKIFSSSRMHKLWHDMIEYFTSSVSPYLVYHIHQKSILRMSFWKGLNECFTATIDDLSHSSVNLENIMHLLFGLLPQIPYGRVPELVSYAFDQEWSEAIKCLAKAHKGQTMALLQ
;
A
#
# COMPACT_ATOMS: atom_id res chain seq x y z
N ASP A 1 15.69 4.22 25.79
CA ASP A 1 15.86 2.78 26.12
C ASP A 1 14.56 2.07 26.50
N CYS A 2 13.85 2.41 27.59
CA CYS A 2 12.61 1.70 27.96
C CYS A 2 11.46 1.80 26.92
N THR A 3 11.36 2.91 26.17
CA THR A 3 10.32 3.09 25.14
C THR A 3 10.55 2.22 23.91
N SER A 4 11.81 2.07 23.46
CA SER A 4 12.18 1.23 22.32
C SER A 4 11.91 -0.26 22.62
N THR A 5 12.26 -0.75 23.81
CA THR A 5 11.96 -2.14 24.22
C THR A 5 10.46 -2.44 24.28
N THR A 6 9.64 -1.48 24.70
CA THR A 6 8.18 -1.65 24.70
C THR A 6 7.62 -1.67 23.29
N ILE A 7 8.09 -0.79 22.40
CA ILE A 7 7.68 -0.77 20.98
C ILE A 7 8.02 -2.10 20.31
N GLN A 8 9.25 -2.60 20.47
CA GLN A 8 9.67 -3.87 19.87
C GLN A 8 8.90 -5.09 20.41
N THR A 9 8.52 -5.05 21.70
CA THR A 9 7.65 -6.06 22.30
C THR A 9 6.27 -6.03 21.66
N ILE A 10 5.66 -4.85 21.53
CA ILE A 10 4.33 -4.70 20.91
C ILE A 10 4.38 -5.13 19.44
N SER A 11 5.41 -4.72 18.68
CA SER A 11 5.59 -5.15 17.29
C SER A 11 5.68 -6.66 17.16
N THR A 12 6.44 -7.31 18.05
CA THR A 12 6.53 -8.78 18.08
C THR A 12 5.20 -9.43 18.43
N VAL A 13 4.45 -8.88 19.39
CA VAL A 13 3.11 -9.38 19.76
C VAL A 13 2.13 -9.26 18.59
N LEU A 14 2.08 -8.11 17.90
CA LEU A 14 1.23 -7.92 16.73
C LEU A 14 1.59 -8.90 15.62
N ARG A 15 2.88 -9.11 15.35
CA ARG A 15 3.36 -10.09 14.37
C ARG A 15 2.91 -11.52 14.71
N CYS A 16 3.09 -11.92 15.97
CA CYS A 16 2.65 -13.24 16.43
C CYS A 16 1.12 -13.39 16.31
N LEU A 17 0.35 -12.37 16.70
CA LEU A 17 -1.11 -12.40 16.58
C LEU A 17 -1.58 -12.39 15.13
N GLY A 18 -0.85 -11.75 14.22
CA GLY A 18 -1.07 -11.83 12.78
C GLY A 18 -0.94 -13.25 12.20
N GLN A 19 -0.34 -14.19 12.95
CA GLN A 19 -0.26 -15.60 12.56
C GLN A 19 -1.30 -16.48 13.27
N THR A 20 -2.09 -15.90 14.20
CA THR A 20 -3.11 -16.65 14.93
C THR A 20 -4.45 -16.62 14.19
N PRO A 21 -5.23 -17.70 14.22
CA PRO A 21 -6.54 -17.73 13.55
C PRO A 21 -7.63 -16.97 14.32
N ARG A 22 -7.41 -16.67 15.61
CA ARG A 22 -8.39 -16.00 16.47
C ARG A 22 -7.70 -15.08 17.44
N LEU A 23 -8.29 -13.91 17.64
CA LEU A 23 -7.81 -12.92 18.59
C LEU A 23 -8.36 -13.16 20.01
N PRO A 24 -7.56 -12.88 21.05
CA PRO A 24 -8.06 -12.74 22.41
C PRO A 24 -9.19 -11.68 22.51
N PRO A 25 -10.11 -11.78 23.48
CA PRO A 25 -11.20 -10.83 23.64
C PRO A 25 -10.70 -9.51 24.25
N LEU A 26 -10.13 -8.63 23.41
CA LEU A 26 -9.63 -7.30 23.75
C LEU A 26 -10.17 -6.26 22.77
N ASP A 27 -10.11 -4.98 23.13
CA ASP A 27 -10.44 -3.88 22.21
C ASP A 27 -9.28 -3.63 21.23
N TRP A 28 -9.20 -4.48 20.20
CA TRP A 28 -8.15 -4.40 19.19
C TRP A 28 -8.23 -3.12 18.37
N GLY A 29 -9.43 -2.58 18.13
CA GLY A 29 -9.61 -1.28 17.48
C GLY A 29 -8.92 -0.14 18.25
N ALA A 30 -9.07 -0.09 19.57
CA ALA A 30 -8.37 0.91 20.39
C ALA A 30 -6.85 0.69 20.41
N ILE A 31 -6.39 -0.56 20.53
CA ILE A 31 -4.96 -0.90 20.54
C ILE A 31 -4.31 -0.52 19.19
N ALA A 32 -4.91 -0.93 18.08
CA ALA A 32 -4.40 -0.66 16.74
C ALA A 32 -4.37 0.85 16.45
N ARG A 33 -5.41 1.60 16.84
CA ARG A 33 -5.41 3.08 16.72
C ARG A 33 -4.24 3.71 17.45
N ARG A 34 -3.95 3.26 18.68
CA ARG A 34 -2.79 3.76 19.44
C ARG A 34 -1.46 3.45 18.76
N CYS A 35 -1.32 2.25 18.20
CA CYS A 35 -0.12 1.87 17.44
C CYS A 35 0.06 2.77 16.21
N MET A 36 -1.00 3.03 15.45
CA MET A 36 -0.98 3.90 14.27
C MET A 36 -0.73 5.38 14.61
N GLN A 37 -1.22 5.85 15.76
CA GLN A 37 -1.05 7.22 16.24
C GLN A 37 0.29 7.47 16.95
N PHE A 38 1.10 6.43 17.18
CA PHE A 38 2.34 6.60 17.92
C PHE A 38 3.22 7.66 17.22
N PRO A 39 3.57 8.76 17.92
CA PRO A 39 4.34 9.82 17.29
C PRO A 39 5.74 9.28 17.00
N ILE A 40 6.20 9.49 15.77
CA ILE A 40 7.64 9.52 15.50
C ILE A 40 8.20 10.57 16.45
N CYS A 41 9.26 10.26 17.20
CA CYS A 41 9.95 11.25 18.00
C CYS A 41 10.64 12.26 17.06
N LYS A 42 9.89 13.25 16.57
CA LYS A 42 10.33 14.24 15.57
C LYS A 42 11.48 15.15 16.02
N ASN A 43 11.90 15.07 17.28
CA ASN A 43 12.83 16.03 17.89
C ASN A 43 14.24 15.49 18.15
N GLN A 44 14.60 14.30 17.67
CA GLN A 44 15.99 13.84 17.72
C GLN A 44 16.30 12.97 16.50
N PRO A 45 17.33 13.32 15.69
CA PRO A 45 17.87 12.40 14.71
C PRO A 45 18.67 11.35 15.48
N CYS A 46 17.96 10.43 16.13
CA CYS A 46 18.56 9.21 16.64
C CYS A 46 18.34 8.15 15.57
N GLU A 47 19.37 7.38 15.27
CA GLU A 47 19.35 6.24 14.35
C GLU A 47 18.33 5.13 14.76
N GLN A 48 17.51 5.37 15.78
CA GLN A 48 16.46 4.51 16.35
C GLN A 48 15.04 4.81 15.82
N ASP A 49 14.87 5.70 14.83
CA ASP A 49 13.55 6.00 14.24
C ASP A 49 12.94 4.83 13.43
N VAL A 50 13.69 3.73 13.31
CA VAL A 50 13.25 2.46 12.72
C VAL A 50 12.10 1.83 13.51
N ASP A 51 12.14 1.90 14.84
CA ASP A 51 11.22 1.13 15.70
C ASP A 51 9.75 1.57 15.58
N GLY A 52 9.52 2.88 15.46
CA GLY A 52 8.18 3.46 15.37
C GLY A 52 7.51 3.20 14.02
N THR A 53 8.29 3.19 12.93
CA THR A 53 7.79 2.81 11.61
C THR A 53 7.51 1.31 11.57
N THR A 54 8.41 0.47 12.08
CA THR A 54 8.19 -0.98 12.17
C THR A 54 6.92 -1.34 12.94
N LEU A 55 6.60 -0.65 14.06
CA LEU A 55 5.35 -0.90 14.78
C LEU A 55 4.10 -0.64 13.93
N LYS A 56 4.11 0.43 13.13
CA LYS A 56 2.97 0.77 12.27
C LYS A 56 2.84 -0.19 11.10
N GLU A 57 3.96 -0.67 10.55
CA GLU A 57 3.97 -1.70 9.52
C GLU A 57 3.39 -3.01 10.04
N GLU A 58 3.84 -3.48 11.21
CA GLU A 58 3.28 -4.67 11.86
C GLU A 58 1.79 -4.49 12.21
N CYS A 59 1.38 -3.28 12.61
CA CYS A 59 -0.01 -2.95 12.84
C CYS A 59 -0.85 -3.04 11.55
N LEU A 60 -0.33 -2.60 10.39
CA LEU A 60 -1.02 -2.73 9.11
C LEU A 60 -1.17 -4.19 8.70
N HIS A 61 -0.11 -4.99 8.81
CA HIS A 61 -0.19 -6.43 8.52
C HIS A 61 -1.20 -7.12 9.44
N PHE A 62 -1.20 -6.80 10.73
CA PHE A 62 -2.20 -7.26 11.68
C PHE A 62 -3.63 -6.87 11.26
N LEU A 63 -3.83 -5.63 10.78
CA LEU A 63 -5.13 -5.18 10.28
C LEU A 63 -5.60 -6.00 9.08
N PHE A 64 -4.75 -6.26 8.10
CA PHE A 64 -5.14 -7.05 6.93
C PHE A 64 -5.58 -8.47 7.26
N VAL A 65 -4.91 -9.11 8.22
CA VAL A 65 -5.25 -10.48 8.63
C VAL A 65 -6.60 -10.53 9.35
N HIS A 66 -6.89 -9.55 10.21
CA HIS A 66 -8.01 -9.65 11.16
C HIS A 66 -9.22 -8.78 10.83
N ALA A 67 -9.10 -7.82 9.92
CA ALA A 67 -10.19 -6.90 9.58
C ALA A 67 -11.44 -7.60 9.01
N GLU A 68 -11.29 -8.74 8.35
CA GLU A 68 -12.43 -9.53 7.88
C GLU A 68 -13.34 -10.00 9.03
N HIS A 69 -12.75 -10.25 10.20
CA HIS A 69 -13.41 -10.88 11.34
C HIS A 69 -13.68 -9.91 12.51
N ASP A 70 -13.11 -8.70 12.48
CA ASP A 70 -13.28 -7.67 13.50
C ASP A 70 -13.67 -6.33 12.89
N ASN A 71 -14.91 -5.91 13.14
CA ASN A 71 -15.46 -4.66 12.62
C ASN A 71 -14.68 -3.41 13.06
N SER A 72 -14.09 -3.42 14.26
CA SER A 72 -13.33 -2.26 14.75
C SER A 72 -12.02 -2.07 13.98
N LEU A 73 -11.39 -3.18 13.59
CA LEU A 73 -10.20 -3.21 12.74
C LEU A 73 -10.55 -2.86 11.29
N LEU A 74 -11.67 -3.37 10.76
CA LEU A 74 -12.16 -2.99 9.43
C LEU A 74 -12.43 -1.49 9.32
N CYS A 75 -13.09 -0.90 10.32
CA CYS A 75 -13.33 0.55 10.37
C CYS A 75 -12.01 1.33 10.37
N LEU A 76 -11.03 0.91 11.18
CA LEU A 76 -9.72 1.55 11.20
C LEU A 76 -8.99 1.44 9.85
N LEU A 77 -9.00 0.27 9.22
CA LEU A 77 -8.38 0.09 7.91
C LEU A 77 -9.08 0.96 6.84
N ASN A 78 -10.40 1.08 6.90
CA ASN A 78 -11.18 1.98 6.05
C ASN A 78 -10.79 3.45 6.23
N GLU A 79 -10.64 3.89 7.48
CA GLU A 79 -10.17 5.25 7.83
C GLU A 79 -8.77 5.50 7.28
N ILE A 80 -7.84 4.55 7.47
CA ILE A 80 -6.45 4.66 7.01
C ILE A 80 -6.37 4.74 5.49
N ALA A 81 -7.16 3.93 4.79
CA ALA A 81 -7.21 3.87 3.33
C ALA A 81 -8.05 5.01 2.69
N ASP A 82 -8.66 5.89 3.48
CA ASP A 82 -9.30 7.09 2.95
C ASP A 82 -8.23 8.07 2.46
N LEU A 83 -8.47 8.71 1.32
CA LEU A 83 -7.49 9.60 0.67
C LEU A 83 -6.87 10.62 1.63
N ALA A 84 -7.70 11.26 2.47
CA ALA A 84 -7.24 12.30 3.39
C ALA A 84 -6.27 11.76 4.45
N ARG A 85 -6.39 10.48 4.82
CA ARG A 85 -5.51 9.82 5.79
C ARG A 85 -4.31 9.20 5.10
N PHE A 86 -4.53 8.53 3.97
CA PHE A 86 -3.49 7.91 3.15
C PHE A 86 -2.38 8.92 2.79
N GLN A 87 -2.75 10.12 2.37
CA GLN A 87 -1.82 11.19 2.01
C GLN A 87 -0.92 11.65 3.17
N LEU A 88 -1.36 11.45 4.42
CA LEU A 88 -0.63 11.83 5.62
C LEU A 88 0.27 10.71 6.17
N LEU A 89 0.16 9.50 5.61
CA LEU A 89 0.98 8.37 6.02
C LEU A 89 2.43 8.56 5.57
N GLN A 90 3.35 7.95 6.31
CA GLN A 90 4.72 7.80 5.86
C GLN A 90 4.75 6.91 4.60
N LEU A 91 5.73 7.16 3.73
CA LEU A 91 5.90 6.42 2.48
C LEU A 91 5.87 4.88 2.64
N PRO A 92 6.54 4.25 3.62
CA PRO A 92 6.49 2.79 3.78
C PRO A 92 5.07 2.25 4.01
N LEU A 93 4.25 2.97 4.80
CA LEU A 93 2.87 2.59 5.09
C LEU A 93 1.97 2.75 3.85
N GLN A 94 2.18 3.81 3.06
CA GLN A 94 1.51 3.96 1.76
C GLN A 94 1.85 2.78 0.83
N CYS A 95 3.13 2.40 0.79
CA CYS A 95 3.62 1.28 0.00
C CYS A 95 3.01 -0.05 0.43
N ILE A 96 2.87 -0.29 1.74
CA ILE A 96 2.21 -1.50 2.27
C ILE A 96 0.74 -1.54 1.86
N LEU A 97 -0.01 -0.44 2.04
CA LEU A 97 -1.42 -0.40 1.63
C LEU A 97 -1.60 -0.70 0.14
N LEU A 98 -0.78 -0.10 -0.72
CA LEU A 98 -0.83 -0.34 -2.16
C LEU A 98 -0.39 -1.76 -2.56
N ALA A 99 0.53 -2.38 -1.81
CA ALA A 99 0.92 -3.76 -2.06
C ALA A 99 -0.17 -4.77 -1.65
N HIS A 100 -0.97 -4.44 -0.63
CA HIS A 100 -2.03 -5.30 -0.09
C HIS A 100 -3.44 -4.98 -0.66
N LEU A 101 -3.52 -4.52 -1.91
CA LEU A 101 -4.79 -4.23 -2.57
C LEU A 101 -5.71 -5.45 -2.65
N MET A 102 -5.15 -6.64 -2.86
CA MET A 102 -5.92 -7.87 -2.92
C MET A 102 -6.62 -8.17 -1.59
N ASP A 103 -5.96 -7.92 -0.46
CA ASP A 103 -6.57 -8.10 0.86
C ASP A 103 -7.71 -7.10 1.07
N MET A 104 -7.55 -5.85 0.63
CA MET A 104 -8.62 -4.85 0.66
C MET A 104 -9.80 -5.23 -0.23
N ILE A 105 -9.57 -5.79 -1.42
CA ILE A 105 -10.65 -6.27 -2.30
C ILE A 105 -11.51 -7.33 -1.61
N LYS A 106 -10.90 -8.24 -0.84
CA LYS A 106 -11.63 -9.32 -0.15
C LYS A 106 -12.52 -8.81 0.97
N ILE A 107 -12.11 -7.76 1.68
CA ILE A 107 -12.76 -7.32 2.91
C ILE A 107 -13.62 -6.06 2.74
N PHE A 108 -13.34 -5.22 1.74
CA PHE A 108 -14.12 -4.00 1.49
C PHE A 108 -15.34 -4.31 0.62
N SER A 109 -16.42 -3.56 0.86
CA SER A 109 -17.57 -3.60 -0.04
C SER A 109 -17.21 -3.05 -1.42
N SER A 110 -17.95 -3.46 -2.45
CA SER A 110 -17.72 -3.01 -3.83
C SER A 110 -17.78 -1.48 -3.97
N SER A 111 -18.68 -0.81 -3.24
CA SER A 111 -18.78 0.66 -3.24
C SER A 111 -17.54 1.31 -2.61
N ARG A 112 -17.02 0.73 -1.53
CA ARG A 112 -15.79 1.22 -0.88
C ARG A 112 -14.57 1.01 -1.76
N MET A 113 -14.47 -0.12 -2.45
CA MET A 113 -13.40 -0.38 -3.43
C MET A 113 -13.48 0.59 -4.60
N HIS A 114 -14.67 0.85 -5.15
CA HIS A 114 -14.83 1.84 -6.20
C HIS A 114 -14.33 3.23 -5.77
N LYS A 115 -14.69 3.67 -4.56
CA LYS A 115 -14.14 4.90 -3.97
C LYS A 115 -12.61 4.83 -3.85
N LEU A 116 -12.05 3.73 -3.37
CA LEU A 116 -10.60 3.57 -3.22
C LEU A 116 -9.88 3.75 -4.57
N TRP A 117 -10.41 3.16 -5.64
CA TRP A 117 -9.83 3.33 -6.98
C TRP A 117 -9.86 4.77 -7.45
N HIS A 118 -10.98 5.47 -7.26
CA HIS A 118 -11.09 6.89 -7.56
C HIS A 118 -10.08 7.72 -6.75
N ASP A 119 -10.01 7.48 -5.44
CA ASP A 119 -9.09 8.15 -4.51
C ASP A 119 -7.63 7.94 -4.95
N MET A 120 -7.26 6.74 -5.43
CA MET A 120 -5.92 6.46 -5.93
C MET A 120 -5.65 7.20 -7.25
N ILE A 121 -6.59 7.24 -8.19
CA ILE A 121 -6.43 8.03 -9.41
C ILE A 121 -6.19 9.50 -9.05
N GLU A 122 -7.00 10.05 -8.15
CA GLU A 122 -6.86 11.42 -7.67
C GLU A 122 -5.49 11.65 -7.01
N TYR A 123 -5.04 10.73 -6.15
CA TYR A 123 -3.74 10.83 -5.49
C TYR A 123 -2.57 10.92 -6.47
N PHE A 124 -2.59 10.15 -7.56
CA PHE A 124 -1.48 10.12 -8.52
C PHE A 124 -1.55 11.21 -9.59
N THR A 125 -2.71 11.84 -9.82
CA THR A 125 -2.92 12.82 -10.89
C THR A 125 -3.09 14.26 -10.39
N SER A 126 -3.55 14.45 -9.16
CA SER A 126 -3.89 15.77 -8.62
C SER A 126 -2.66 16.65 -8.41
N SER A 127 -2.76 17.92 -8.81
CA SER A 127 -1.71 18.94 -8.68
C SER A 127 -1.37 19.30 -7.23
N VAL A 128 -2.29 19.02 -6.29
CA VAL A 128 -2.11 19.29 -4.86
C VAL A 128 -1.65 18.05 -4.07
N SER A 129 -1.44 16.93 -4.74
CA SER A 129 -1.06 15.67 -4.08
C SER A 129 0.39 15.72 -3.55
N PRO A 130 0.65 15.21 -2.33
CA PRO A 130 2.00 15.02 -1.82
C PRO A 130 2.89 14.16 -2.74
N TYR A 131 2.27 13.28 -3.53
CA TYR A 131 2.98 12.47 -4.53
C TYR A 131 3.82 13.31 -5.49
N LEU A 132 3.36 14.51 -5.88
CA LEU A 132 4.08 15.31 -6.87
C LEU A 132 5.41 15.87 -6.36
N VAL A 133 5.52 16.13 -5.05
CA VAL A 133 6.75 16.64 -4.42
C VAL A 133 7.74 15.53 -4.05
N TYR A 134 7.35 14.26 -4.15
CA TYR A 134 8.26 13.14 -3.92
C TYR A 134 9.42 13.12 -4.92
N HIS A 135 10.59 12.71 -4.41
CA HIS A 135 11.75 12.44 -5.25
C HIS A 135 11.50 11.23 -6.15
N ILE A 136 12.25 11.16 -7.25
CA ILE A 136 12.05 10.15 -8.30
C ILE A 136 12.06 8.71 -7.78
N HIS A 137 12.95 8.41 -6.82
CA HIS A 137 13.04 7.11 -6.16
C HIS A 137 11.83 6.80 -5.29
N GLN A 138 11.33 7.78 -4.52
CA GLN A 138 10.13 7.61 -3.69
C GLN A 138 8.90 7.36 -4.55
N LYS A 139 8.77 8.09 -5.66
CA LYS A 139 7.69 7.88 -6.65
C LYS A 139 7.77 6.47 -7.23
N SER A 140 8.97 6.01 -7.59
CA SER A 140 9.20 4.68 -8.17
C SER A 140 8.83 3.56 -7.19
N ILE A 141 9.30 3.60 -5.94
CA ILE A 141 8.93 2.61 -4.92
C ILE A 141 7.42 2.57 -4.70
N LEU A 142 6.75 3.72 -4.64
CA LEU A 142 5.31 3.77 -4.43
C LEU A 142 4.53 3.12 -5.59
N ARG A 143 4.91 3.44 -6.84
CA ARG A 143 4.31 2.83 -8.04
C ARG A 143 4.63 1.34 -8.14
N MET A 144 5.85 0.93 -7.80
CA MET A 144 6.22 -0.50 -7.69
C MET A 144 5.30 -1.25 -6.73
N SER A 145 5.06 -0.71 -5.54
CA SER A 145 4.12 -1.29 -4.58
C SER A 145 2.72 -1.41 -5.15
N PHE A 146 2.25 -0.39 -5.87
CA PHE A 146 0.95 -0.44 -6.54
C PHE A 146 0.90 -1.54 -7.61
N TRP A 147 1.92 -1.62 -8.46
CA TRP A 147 2.03 -2.68 -9.47
C TRP A 147 1.99 -4.08 -8.85
N LYS A 148 2.68 -4.29 -7.71
CA LYS A 148 2.65 -5.57 -6.98
C LYS A 148 1.24 -5.91 -6.51
N GLY A 149 0.54 -4.98 -5.87
CA GLY A 149 -0.83 -5.21 -5.41
C GLY A 149 -1.79 -5.50 -6.55
N LEU A 150 -1.70 -4.76 -7.66
CA LEU A 150 -2.52 -5.02 -8.86
C LEU A 150 -2.22 -6.40 -9.46
N ASN A 151 -0.96 -6.77 -9.55
CA ASN A 151 -0.53 -8.06 -10.07
C ASN A 151 -1.10 -9.24 -9.27
N GLU A 152 -1.30 -9.08 -7.96
CA GLU A 152 -2.02 -10.07 -7.13
C GLU A 152 -3.52 -10.07 -7.41
N CYS A 153 -4.13 -8.90 -7.63
CA CYS A 153 -5.54 -8.80 -8.00
C CYS A 153 -5.84 -9.62 -9.28
N PHE A 154 -4.98 -9.58 -10.30
CA PHE A 154 -5.18 -10.36 -11.53
C PHE A 154 -4.91 -11.86 -11.40
N THR A 155 -4.30 -12.32 -10.29
CA THR A 155 -4.16 -13.75 -10.02
C THR A 155 -5.38 -14.37 -9.35
N ALA A 156 -6.27 -13.55 -8.79
CA ALA A 156 -7.49 -14.01 -8.16
C ALA A 156 -8.57 -14.38 -9.18
N THR A 157 -9.50 -15.24 -8.76
CA THR A 157 -10.59 -15.75 -9.59
C THR A 157 -11.52 -14.64 -10.08
N ILE A 158 -12.00 -14.77 -11.32
CA ILE A 158 -12.80 -13.77 -12.05
C ILE A 158 -14.07 -13.33 -11.29
N ASP A 159 -14.65 -14.22 -10.47
CA ASP A 159 -15.86 -13.92 -9.68
C ASP A 159 -15.62 -12.82 -8.63
N ASP A 160 -14.43 -12.78 -8.00
CA ASP A 160 -14.05 -11.78 -6.99
C ASP A 160 -13.80 -10.39 -7.60
N LEU A 161 -13.57 -10.32 -8.92
CA LEU A 161 -13.12 -9.12 -9.63
C LEU A 161 -14.17 -8.53 -10.58
N SER A 162 -15.31 -9.20 -10.74
CA SER A 162 -16.36 -8.86 -11.71
C SER A 162 -16.86 -7.41 -11.59
N HIS A 163 -16.81 -6.82 -10.39
CA HIS A 163 -17.20 -5.43 -10.11
C HIS A 163 -16.04 -4.41 -10.17
N SER A 164 -14.79 -4.87 -10.30
CA SER A 164 -13.57 -4.04 -10.21
C SER A 164 -12.80 -3.91 -11.53
N SER A 165 -13.14 -4.69 -12.56
CA SER A 165 -12.37 -4.82 -13.81
C SER A 165 -12.08 -3.49 -14.53
N VAL A 166 -13.08 -2.62 -14.72
CA VAL A 166 -12.92 -1.32 -15.38
C VAL A 166 -12.01 -0.39 -14.57
N ASN A 167 -12.14 -0.39 -13.25
CA ASN A 167 -11.32 0.46 -12.39
C ASN A 167 -9.86 -0.01 -12.37
N LEU A 168 -9.63 -1.34 -12.36
CA LEU A 168 -8.29 -1.91 -12.46
C LEU A 168 -7.62 -1.53 -13.79
N GLU A 169 -8.36 -1.56 -14.89
CA GLU A 169 -7.86 -1.14 -16.20
C GLU A 169 -7.48 0.35 -16.23
N ASN A 170 -8.32 1.24 -15.69
CA ASN A 170 -8.01 2.68 -15.59
C ASN A 170 -6.76 2.95 -14.76
N ILE A 171 -6.60 2.24 -13.64
CA ILE A 171 -5.42 2.33 -12.79
C ILE A 171 -4.17 1.84 -13.55
N MET A 172 -4.27 0.74 -14.30
CA MET A 172 -3.15 0.25 -15.11
C MET A 172 -2.73 1.27 -16.17
N HIS A 173 -3.67 1.87 -16.89
CA HIS A 173 -3.39 2.93 -17.86
C HIS A 173 -2.68 4.12 -17.21
N LEU A 174 -3.19 4.56 -16.06
CA LEU A 174 -2.58 5.63 -15.28
C LEU A 174 -1.13 5.29 -14.89
N LEU A 175 -0.91 4.13 -14.27
CA LEU A 175 0.42 3.74 -13.82
C LEU A 175 1.38 3.52 -14.98
N PHE A 176 0.91 2.99 -16.10
CA PHE A 176 1.71 2.83 -17.31
C PHE A 176 2.19 4.18 -17.85
N GLY A 177 1.29 5.17 -17.90
CA GLY A 177 1.66 6.55 -18.27
C GLY A 177 2.60 7.24 -17.30
N LEU A 178 2.72 6.73 -16.07
CA LEU A 178 3.62 7.22 -15.03
C LEU A 178 4.96 6.46 -14.95
N LEU A 179 5.16 5.44 -15.78
CA LEU A 179 6.40 4.67 -15.78
C LEU A 179 7.61 5.58 -16.06
N PRO A 180 8.75 5.33 -15.41
CA PRO A 180 9.93 6.15 -15.60
C PRO A 180 10.42 6.01 -17.04
N GLN A 181 10.53 7.15 -17.72
CA GLN A 181 11.24 7.20 -19.00
C GLN A 181 12.71 6.92 -18.72
N ILE A 182 13.27 5.91 -19.40
CA ILE A 182 14.70 5.59 -19.31
C ILE A 182 15.47 6.79 -19.86
N PRO A 183 16.18 7.57 -19.03
CA PRO A 183 16.83 8.79 -19.51
C PRO A 183 17.99 8.42 -20.44
N TYR A 184 18.11 9.11 -21.57
CA TYR A 184 19.32 9.06 -22.39
C TYR A 184 20.45 9.81 -21.65
N GLY A 185 21.18 9.13 -20.77
CA GLY A 185 22.28 9.74 -20.02
C GLY A 185 22.77 8.93 -18.82
N ARG A 186 23.81 9.42 -18.13
CA ARG A 186 24.36 8.76 -16.93
C ARG A 186 23.45 9.04 -15.72
N VAL A 187 22.52 8.13 -15.47
CA VAL A 187 21.69 8.09 -14.26
C VAL A 187 22.49 7.42 -13.13
N PRO A 188 22.35 7.84 -11.86
CA PRO A 188 22.91 7.09 -10.74
C PRO A 188 22.43 5.63 -10.77
N GLU A 189 23.34 4.68 -10.56
CA GLU A 189 23.06 3.23 -10.66
C GLU A 189 21.86 2.79 -9.81
N LEU A 190 21.74 3.34 -8.59
CA LEU A 190 20.61 3.07 -7.70
C LEU A 190 19.25 3.48 -8.29
N VAL A 191 19.20 4.59 -9.03
CA VAL A 191 17.98 5.07 -9.67
C VAL A 191 17.67 4.23 -10.91
N SER A 192 18.69 3.83 -11.68
CA SER A 192 18.54 2.91 -12.80
C SER A 192 17.95 1.58 -12.35
N TYR A 193 18.50 1.00 -11.27
CA TYR A 193 18.02 -0.27 -10.72
C TYR A 193 16.57 -0.20 -10.26
N ALA A 194 16.16 0.89 -9.60
CA ALA A 194 14.77 1.09 -9.20
C ALA A 194 13.82 1.16 -10.41
N PHE A 195 14.22 1.81 -11.51
CA PHE A 195 13.42 1.85 -12.73
C PHE A 195 13.29 0.48 -13.38
N ASP A 196 14.39 -0.28 -13.45
CA ASP A 196 14.36 -1.63 -14.00
C ASP A 196 13.43 -2.54 -13.19
N GLN A 197 13.44 -2.42 -11.86
CA GLN A 197 12.51 -3.12 -10.99
C GLN A 197 11.05 -2.68 -11.23
N GLU A 198 10.79 -1.38 -11.36
CA GLU A 198 9.46 -0.86 -11.64
C GLU A 198 8.91 -1.36 -12.98
N TRP A 199 9.72 -1.30 -14.03
CA TRP A 199 9.37 -1.87 -15.33
C TRP A 199 9.12 -3.37 -15.25
N SER A 200 9.94 -4.11 -14.49
CA SER A 200 9.74 -5.55 -14.30
C SER A 200 8.38 -5.85 -13.66
N GLU A 201 7.99 -5.13 -12.61
CA GLU A 201 6.70 -5.34 -11.95
C GLU A 201 5.52 -4.93 -12.84
N ALA A 202 5.65 -3.84 -13.59
CA ALA A 202 4.65 -3.42 -14.56
C ALA A 202 4.43 -4.48 -15.65
N ILE A 203 5.52 -5.00 -16.24
CA ILE A 203 5.45 -6.04 -17.27
C ILE A 203 4.81 -7.32 -16.73
N LYS A 204 5.16 -7.77 -15.51
CA LYS A 204 4.52 -8.93 -14.87
C LYS A 204 3.01 -8.74 -14.72
N CYS A 205 2.58 -7.55 -14.28
CA CYS A 205 1.17 -7.22 -14.12
C CYS A 205 0.45 -7.20 -15.48
N LEU A 206 1.02 -6.50 -16.47
CA LEU A 206 0.47 -6.38 -17.83
C LEU A 206 0.33 -7.72 -18.55
N ALA A 207 1.29 -8.63 -18.35
CA ALA A 207 1.26 -9.96 -18.92
C ALA A 207 0.11 -10.83 -18.39
N LYS A 208 -0.40 -10.53 -17.18
CA LYS A 208 -1.55 -11.21 -16.57
C LYS A 208 -2.89 -10.57 -16.90
N ALA A 209 -2.91 -9.27 -17.17
CA ALA A 209 -4.12 -8.62 -17.67
C ALA A 209 -4.53 -9.26 -19.01
N HIS A 210 -5.83 -9.45 -19.23
CA HIS A 210 -6.36 -10.24 -20.35
C HIS A 210 -5.77 -9.76 -21.69
N LYS A 211 -5.44 -10.67 -22.62
CA LYS A 211 -4.76 -10.37 -23.91
C LYS A 211 -5.39 -9.23 -24.74
N GLY A 212 -6.67 -8.92 -24.56
CA GLY A 212 -7.32 -7.78 -25.22
C GLY A 212 -6.96 -6.41 -24.63
N GLN A 213 -6.66 -6.36 -23.33
CA GLN A 213 -6.35 -5.14 -22.58
C GLN A 213 -4.89 -4.71 -22.76
N THR A 214 -3.96 -5.66 -22.84
CA THR A 214 -2.53 -5.38 -23.07
C THR A 214 -2.27 -4.77 -24.46
N MET A 215 -3.09 -5.11 -25.45
CA MET A 215 -2.95 -4.59 -26.82
C MET A 215 -3.37 -3.11 -26.95
N ALA A 216 -4.35 -2.65 -26.17
CA ALA A 216 -4.81 -1.26 -26.20
C ALA A 216 -3.79 -0.28 -25.57
N LEU A 217 -2.97 -0.75 -24.62
CA LEU A 217 -1.94 0.04 -23.94
C LEU A 217 -0.67 0.26 -24.78
N LEU A 218 -0.44 -0.58 -25.79
CA LEU A 218 0.77 -0.59 -26.62
C LEU A 218 0.57 0.05 -28.01
N GLN A 219 -0.62 0.58 -28.29
CA GLN A 219 -1.00 1.27 -29.52
C GLN A 219 -1.02 2.79 -29.31
#